data_AF-A0A3A9S989-F1
#
_entry.id   AF-A0A3A9S989-F1
#
_cell.length_a   1.000
_cell.length_b   1.000
_cell.length_c   1.000
_cell.angle_alpha   90.00
_cell.angle_beta   90.00
_cell.angle_gamma   90.00
#
_symmetry.space_group_name_H-M   'P 1'
#
loop_
_entity.id
_entity.type
_entity.pdbx_description
1 polymer ?
#
loop_
_entity_poly.entity_id
_entity_poly.type
_entity_poly.pdbx_seq_one_letter_code
_entity_poly.pdbx_strand_id
1 'polypeptide(L)'
;MFINAAMAFASILSFVYVALSKLKVKSATAKVFILALATFVITGFDAFQEIFYWYVGACVYGFPMSLGVFAMTLLLLANCRGTAHTPELDASTSEGKVAAASKTKLLYILSAILGFCAVGASLAITGTVCWIVLSIVVFYAIKDKKLDRKNISVFLACFGGALINAAAPGNFIRLGIENSSSFGLAEGIKATWGYFIYAIRWLFLNKNYSCVFLALIITGFVVFGRDRIEATAKDKRPHGAADAPEEGKRFTRAYAILSVMLLFTPFVTVFPVLMGYSVGWMPNRCFYILIVVMDIALGNLALAVGALLSEKLKENAKKPVLIGLAAMLILLFIATPFNIREYIFLKMDKQLVMGEFQENYNNTKDMLDGFADMEGEDVEVDVPTHPEEIRNFYCFYLTEDPTSDFNKDIAKAYGLKSIVNTRKED
;
A
#
# COMPACT_ATOMS: atom_id res chain seq x y z
N MET A 1 5.46 4.89 -17.19
CA MET A 1 4.16 4.74 -16.49
C MET A 1 3.63 3.32 -16.49
N PHE A 2 3.45 2.67 -17.65
CA PHE A 2 2.98 1.28 -17.71
C PHE A 2 3.78 0.29 -16.82
N ILE A 3 5.12 0.36 -16.87
CA ILE A 3 5.99 -0.50 -16.05
C ILE A 3 5.75 -0.28 -14.54
N ASN A 4 5.57 0.97 -14.11
CA ASN A 4 5.25 1.29 -12.71
C ASN A 4 3.92 0.67 -12.28
N ALA A 5 2.87 0.83 -13.09
CA ALA A 5 1.56 0.23 -12.81
C ALA A 5 1.65 -1.30 -12.74
N ALA A 6 2.28 -1.94 -13.72
CA ALA A 6 2.47 -3.39 -13.75
C ALA A 6 3.24 -3.88 -12.51
N MET A 7 4.31 -3.18 -12.10
CA MET A 7 5.07 -3.51 -10.90
C MET A 7 4.25 -3.32 -9.62
N ALA A 8 3.47 -2.24 -9.52
CA ALA A 8 2.60 -1.99 -8.37
C ALA A 8 1.60 -3.14 -8.18
N PHE A 9 0.87 -3.52 -9.23
CA PHE A 9 -0.06 -4.64 -9.17
C PHE A 9 0.63 -5.97 -8.90
N ALA A 10 1.73 -6.28 -9.59
CA ALA A 10 2.46 -7.52 -9.37
C ALA A 10 2.98 -7.65 -7.92
N SER A 11 3.49 -6.56 -7.35
CA SER A 11 3.98 -6.55 -5.97
C SER A 11 2.86 -6.85 -4.97
N ILE A 12 1.73 -6.14 -5.06
CA ILE A 12 0.59 -6.29 -4.15
C ILE A 12 -0.04 -7.68 -4.29
N LEU A 13 -0.31 -8.12 -5.51
CA LEU A 13 -0.88 -9.45 -5.78
C LEU A 13 0.04 -10.56 -5.26
N SER A 14 1.35 -10.46 -5.50
CA SER A 14 2.31 -11.45 -5.01
C SER A 14 2.37 -11.47 -3.48
N PHE A 15 2.36 -10.31 -2.84
CA PHE A 15 2.39 -10.18 -1.38
C PHE A 15 1.15 -10.81 -0.74
N VAL A 16 -0.05 -10.41 -1.19
CA VAL A 16 -1.32 -10.93 -0.68
C VAL A 16 -1.40 -12.43 -0.91
N TYR A 17 -1.03 -12.92 -2.09
CA TYR A 17 -1.04 -14.36 -2.39
C TYR A 17 -0.11 -15.16 -1.46
N VAL A 18 1.12 -14.68 -1.24
CA VAL A 18 2.09 -15.31 -0.35
C VAL A 18 1.61 -15.24 1.10
N ALA A 19 1.10 -14.09 1.56
CA ALA A 19 0.56 -13.92 2.90
C ALA A 19 -0.60 -14.88 3.17
N LEU A 20 -1.58 -14.98 2.27
CA LEU A 20 -2.70 -15.93 2.40
C LEU A 20 -2.22 -17.39 2.43
N SER A 21 -1.19 -17.70 1.65
CA SER A 21 -0.57 -19.03 1.66
C SER A 21 0.14 -19.31 3.00
N LYS A 22 0.75 -18.30 3.64
CA LYS A 22 1.29 -18.40 5.02
C LYS A 22 0.23 -18.57 6.07
N LEU A 23 -0.94 -17.99 5.85
CA LEU A 23 -2.12 -18.18 6.68
C LEU A 23 -2.80 -19.55 6.44
N LYS A 24 -2.24 -20.39 5.56
CA LYS A 24 -2.73 -21.73 5.21
C LYS A 24 -4.13 -21.72 4.57
N VAL A 25 -4.50 -20.62 3.90
CA VAL A 25 -5.72 -20.57 3.09
C VAL A 25 -5.56 -21.50 1.89
N LYS A 26 -6.40 -22.54 1.79
CA LYS A 26 -6.32 -23.53 0.70
C LYS A 26 -7.19 -23.20 -0.49
N SER A 27 -8.35 -22.56 -0.26
CA SER A 27 -9.32 -22.25 -1.33
C SER A 27 -8.74 -21.27 -2.34
N ALA A 28 -8.57 -21.71 -3.59
CA ALA A 28 -8.13 -20.86 -4.69
C ALA A 28 -9.13 -19.72 -4.96
N THR A 29 -10.43 -20.02 -4.92
CA THR A 29 -11.50 -19.03 -5.07
C THR A 29 -11.41 -17.93 -4.02
N ALA A 30 -11.17 -18.28 -2.75
CA ALA A 30 -10.99 -17.30 -1.69
C ALA A 30 -9.75 -16.42 -1.92
N LYS A 31 -8.63 -17.02 -2.37
CA LYS A 31 -7.43 -16.24 -2.70
C LYS A 31 -7.70 -15.24 -3.81
N VAL A 32 -8.32 -15.67 -4.91
CA VAL A 32 -8.66 -14.79 -6.03
C VAL A 32 -9.61 -13.68 -5.60
N PHE A 33 -10.61 -14.00 -4.78
CA PHE A 33 -11.55 -13.01 -4.25
C PHE A 33 -10.84 -11.95 -3.38
N ILE A 34 -9.98 -12.37 -2.45
CA ILE A 34 -9.22 -11.43 -1.60
C ILE A 34 -8.25 -10.58 -2.45
N LEU A 35 -7.60 -11.18 -3.45
CA LEU A 35 -6.75 -10.45 -4.40
C LEU A 35 -7.52 -9.38 -5.19
N ALA A 36 -8.72 -9.73 -5.65
CA ALA A 36 -9.60 -8.79 -6.34
C ALA A 36 -10.03 -7.64 -5.42
N LEU A 37 -10.39 -7.92 -4.17
CA LEU A 37 -10.75 -6.88 -3.20
C LEU A 37 -9.58 -5.96 -2.86
N ALA A 38 -8.38 -6.50 -2.62
CA ALA A 38 -7.19 -5.70 -2.34
C ALA A 38 -6.83 -4.78 -3.52
N THR A 39 -6.97 -5.28 -4.75
CA THR A 39 -6.74 -4.48 -5.96
C THR A 39 -7.82 -3.40 -6.12
N PHE A 40 -9.08 -3.77 -5.89
CA PHE A 40 -10.23 -2.89 -6.03
C PHE A 40 -10.17 -1.67 -5.11
N VAL A 41 -9.69 -1.80 -3.87
CA VAL A 41 -9.57 -0.67 -2.94
C VAL A 41 -8.60 0.39 -3.49
N ILE A 42 -7.54 -0.06 -4.14
CA ILE A 42 -6.48 0.78 -4.67
C ILE A 42 -6.90 1.43 -5.99
N THR A 43 -7.68 0.74 -6.82
CA THR A 43 -8.05 1.21 -8.17
C THR A 43 -9.48 1.74 -8.27
N GLY A 44 -10.32 1.50 -7.28
CA GLY A 44 -11.74 1.82 -7.33
C GLY A 44 -12.07 3.20 -6.78
N PHE A 45 -11.42 3.60 -5.68
CA PHE A 45 -11.89 4.75 -4.90
C PHE A 45 -11.45 6.11 -5.42
N ASP A 46 -10.22 6.25 -5.89
CA ASP A 46 -9.69 7.54 -6.33
C ASP A 46 -8.61 7.40 -7.41
N ALA A 47 -8.44 8.45 -8.21
CA ALA A 47 -7.31 8.54 -9.12
C ALA A 47 -6.12 8.99 -8.30
N PHE A 48 -5.27 8.05 -7.89
CA PHE A 48 -3.94 8.36 -7.41
C PHE A 48 -3.05 8.79 -8.59
N GLN A 49 -3.47 9.85 -9.27
CA GLN A 49 -2.96 10.31 -10.55
C GLN A 49 -1.47 10.65 -10.48
N GLU A 50 -1.05 11.24 -9.36
CA GLU A 50 0.36 11.51 -9.09
C GLU A 50 1.20 10.23 -9.14
N ILE A 51 0.67 9.09 -8.68
CA ILE A 51 1.44 7.84 -8.61
C ILE A 51 1.63 7.20 -9.98
N PHE A 52 0.56 7.17 -10.79
CA PHE A 52 0.55 6.40 -12.03
C PHE A 52 0.86 7.22 -13.28
N TYR A 53 0.59 8.53 -13.26
CA TYR A 53 0.72 9.39 -14.43
C TYR A 53 1.85 10.40 -14.31
N TRP A 54 2.32 10.71 -13.09
CA TRP A 54 3.40 11.67 -12.88
C TRP A 54 4.75 11.00 -12.64
N TYR A 55 5.81 11.54 -13.25
CA TYR A 55 7.17 11.02 -13.13
C TYR A 55 7.65 10.94 -11.68
N VAL A 56 7.46 12.03 -10.93
CA VAL A 56 7.89 12.08 -9.52
C VAL A 56 7.12 11.08 -8.67
N GLY A 57 5.80 10.96 -8.83
CA GLY A 57 5.04 9.97 -8.07
C GLY A 57 5.38 8.53 -8.46
N ALA A 58 5.64 8.24 -9.73
CA ALA A 58 6.10 6.92 -10.15
C ALA A 58 7.49 6.58 -9.58
N CYS A 59 8.46 7.48 -9.72
CA CYS A 59 9.86 7.24 -9.33
C CYS A 59 10.10 7.30 -7.83
N VAL A 60 9.39 8.18 -7.10
CA VAL A 60 9.60 8.39 -5.66
C VAL A 60 8.61 7.60 -4.81
N TYR A 61 7.45 7.19 -5.38
CA TYR A 61 6.41 6.49 -4.62
C TYR A 61 6.04 5.13 -5.19
N GLY A 62 5.63 5.04 -6.45
CA GLY A 62 5.17 3.80 -7.08
C GLY A 62 6.22 2.69 -7.12
N PHE A 63 7.37 2.93 -7.75
CA PHE A 63 8.46 1.95 -7.81
C PHE A 63 8.99 1.60 -6.41
N PRO A 64 9.34 2.55 -5.54
CA PRO A 64 9.89 2.22 -4.23
C PRO A 64 8.91 1.45 -3.34
N MET A 65 7.61 1.79 -3.38
CA MET A 65 6.59 1.01 -2.67
C MET A 65 6.53 -0.41 -3.21
N SER A 66 6.56 -0.59 -4.55
CA SER A 66 6.57 -1.92 -5.17
C SER A 66 7.80 -2.74 -4.75
N LEU A 67 8.99 -2.12 -4.72
CA LEU A 67 10.22 -2.78 -4.24
C LEU A 67 10.10 -3.18 -2.77
N GLY A 68 9.52 -2.32 -1.93
CA GLY A 68 9.28 -2.61 -0.52
C GLY A 68 8.33 -3.78 -0.33
N VAL A 69 7.23 -3.81 -1.07
CA VAL A 69 6.26 -4.92 -1.03
C VAL A 69 6.89 -6.21 -1.55
N PHE A 70 7.67 -6.18 -2.64
CA PHE A 70 8.45 -7.35 -3.07
C PHE A 70 9.45 -7.81 -2.00
N ALA A 71 10.13 -6.89 -1.32
CA ALA A 71 11.03 -7.23 -0.23
C ALA A 71 10.31 -8.01 0.88
N MET A 72 9.10 -7.57 1.26
CA MET A 72 8.25 -8.28 2.23
C MET A 72 7.82 -9.65 1.71
N THR A 73 7.40 -9.75 0.45
CA THR A 73 7.02 -11.02 -0.21
C THR A 73 8.18 -12.01 -0.18
N LEU A 74 9.38 -11.58 -0.58
CA LEU A 74 10.58 -12.42 -0.56
C LEU A 74 10.98 -12.82 0.86
N LEU A 75 10.82 -11.93 1.85
CA LEU A 75 11.07 -12.25 3.26
C LEU A 75 10.10 -13.34 3.76
N LEU A 76 8.82 -13.23 3.44
CA LEU A 76 7.83 -14.26 3.75
C LEU A 76 8.21 -15.59 3.07
N LEU A 77 8.57 -15.56 1.79
CA LEU A 77 9.00 -16.76 1.05
C LEU A 77 10.28 -17.38 1.63
N ALA A 78 11.26 -16.57 2.04
CA ALA A 78 12.50 -17.05 2.66
C ALA A 78 12.27 -17.78 4.00
N ASN A 79 11.14 -17.50 4.65
CA ASN A 79 10.68 -18.18 5.85
C ASN A 79 9.72 -19.37 5.54
N CYS A 80 9.55 -19.79 4.28
CA CYS A 80 8.87 -21.05 3.90
C CYS A 80 9.82 -22.24 4.12
N ARG A 81 10.08 -22.65 5.36
CA ARG A 81 10.94 -23.82 5.64
C ARG A 81 10.24 -25.19 5.60
N GLY A 82 8.97 -25.29 5.17
CA GLY A 82 8.20 -26.54 5.34
C GLY A 82 7.12 -26.88 4.32
N THR A 83 7.07 -26.21 3.16
CA THR A 83 6.03 -26.49 2.13
C THR A 83 6.61 -26.65 0.74
N ALA A 84 7.87 -27.06 0.63
CA ALA A 84 8.42 -27.52 -0.63
C ALA A 84 7.91 -28.94 -0.93
N HIS A 85 6.62 -29.05 -1.27
CA HIS A 85 6.17 -30.01 -2.27
C HIS A 85 6.53 -29.44 -3.65
N THR A 86 7.79 -29.10 -3.88
CA THR A 86 8.30 -28.92 -5.25
C THR A 86 8.51 -30.33 -5.80
N PRO A 87 7.81 -30.74 -6.87
CA PRO A 87 7.87 -32.10 -7.41
C PRO A 87 9.19 -32.52 -8.07
N GLU A 88 10.28 -31.75 -7.99
CA GLU A 88 11.31 -31.82 -9.05
C GLU A 88 12.77 -31.99 -8.65
N LEU A 89 13.10 -32.25 -7.39
CA LEU A 89 14.40 -32.87 -7.08
C LEU A 89 14.29 -33.45 -5.69
N ASP A 90 14.60 -34.73 -5.54
CA ASP A 90 14.59 -35.46 -4.27
C ASP A 90 15.35 -34.67 -3.19
N ALA A 91 14.61 -33.93 -2.35
CA ALA A 91 15.16 -33.15 -1.23
C ALA A 91 15.78 -34.05 -0.13
N SER A 92 15.70 -35.37 -0.32
CA SER A 92 16.42 -36.40 0.43
C SER A 92 17.90 -36.47 0.06
N THR A 93 18.30 -36.05 -1.15
CA THR A 93 19.70 -36.00 -1.59
C THR A 93 20.44 -34.82 -0.96
N SER A 94 21.74 -35.00 -0.71
CA SER A 94 22.63 -33.93 -0.19
C SER A 94 22.63 -32.71 -1.12
N GLU A 95 22.58 -32.93 -2.44
CA GLU A 95 22.56 -31.87 -3.45
C GLU A 95 21.27 -31.04 -3.42
N GLY A 96 20.11 -31.68 -3.28
CA GLY A 96 18.82 -30.98 -3.15
C GLY A 96 18.74 -30.07 -1.92
N LYS A 97 19.36 -30.48 -0.80
CA LYS A 97 19.44 -29.65 0.43
C LYS A 97 20.33 -28.42 0.24
N VAL A 98 21.45 -28.57 -0.48
CA VAL A 98 22.37 -27.45 -0.80
C VAL A 98 21.69 -26.44 -1.72
N ALA A 99 20.99 -26.90 -2.76
CA ALA A 99 20.25 -26.03 -3.68
C ALA A 99 19.13 -25.24 -2.97
N ALA A 100 18.35 -25.89 -2.10
CA ALA A 100 17.30 -25.23 -1.32
C ALA A 100 17.86 -24.20 -0.33
N ALA A 101 18.99 -24.50 0.32
CA ALA A 101 19.67 -23.57 1.21
C ALA A 101 20.20 -22.34 0.45
N SER A 102 20.78 -22.55 -0.74
CA SER A 102 21.25 -21.48 -1.63
C SER A 102 20.09 -20.55 -2.06
N LYS A 103 18.98 -21.13 -2.53
CA LYS A 103 17.77 -20.37 -2.90
C LYS A 103 17.23 -19.53 -1.74
N THR A 104 17.17 -20.11 -0.54
CA THR A 104 16.71 -19.40 0.66
C THR A 104 17.62 -18.22 1.00
N LYS A 105 18.96 -18.41 0.91
CA LYS A 105 19.93 -17.33 1.13
C LYS A 105 19.75 -16.20 0.12
N LEU A 106 19.55 -16.55 -1.16
CA LEU A 106 19.29 -15.57 -2.22
C LEU A 106 18.03 -14.74 -1.92
N LEU A 107 16.93 -15.36 -1.46
CA LEU A 107 15.71 -14.64 -1.11
C LEU A 107 15.92 -13.60 0.01
N TYR A 108 16.70 -13.94 1.05
CA TYR A 108 17.06 -12.97 2.10
C TYR A 108 17.89 -11.81 1.57
N ILE A 109 18.89 -12.09 0.71
CA ILE A 109 19.74 -11.07 0.12
C ILE A 109 18.93 -10.12 -0.76
N LEU A 110 18.10 -10.66 -1.66
CA LEU A 110 17.24 -9.86 -2.52
C LEU A 110 16.22 -9.06 -1.71
N SER A 111 15.63 -9.64 -0.66
CA SER A 111 14.75 -8.92 0.26
C SER A 111 15.45 -7.74 0.92
N ALA A 112 16.69 -7.91 1.41
CA ALA A 112 17.47 -6.84 2.01
C ALA A 112 17.78 -5.71 1.00
N ILE A 113 18.20 -6.06 -0.22
CA ILE A 113 18.52 -5.08 -1.28
C ILE A 113 17.28 -4.30 -1.68
N LEU A 114 16.18 -4.98 -2.01
CA LEU A 114 14.94 -4.31 -2.42
C LEU A 114 14.37 -3.45 -1.29
N GLY A 115 14.42 -3.94 -0.05
CA GLY A 115 13.99 -3.20 1.13
C GLY A 115 14.81 -1.94 1.37
N PHE A 116 16.15 -2.03 1.26
CA PHE A 116 17.06 -0.89 1.34
C PHE A 116 16.78 0.16 0.24
N CYS A 117 16.56 -0.28 -1.00
CA CYS A 117 16.23 0.64 -2.10
C CYS A 117 14.86 1.31 -1.90
N ALA A 118 13.87 0.58 -1.37
CA ALA A 118 12.52 1.09 -1.15
C ALA A 118 12.47 2.24 -0.14
N VAL A 119 13.18 2.10 0.99
CA VAL A 119 13.20 3.10 2.07
C VAL A 119 14.01 4.35 1.71
N GLY A 120 14.75 4.36 0.59
CA GLY A 120 15.53 5.52 0.16
C GLY A 120 14.71 6.63 -0.50
N ALA A 121 13.42 6.41 -0.78
CA ALA A 121 12.66 7.29 -1.67
C ALA A 121 11.83 8.36 -0.95
N SER A 122 10.88 7.97 -0.10
CA SER A 122 10.04 8.92 0.65
C SER A 122 9.87 8.51 2.10
N LEU A 123 9.66 9.48 2.98
CA LEU A 123 9.48 9.23 4.42
C LEU A 123 8.25 8.36 4.72
N ALA A 124 7.19 8.46 3.90
CA ALA A 124 5.99 7.62 3.99
C ALA A 124 6.32 6.12 3.80
N ILE A 125 7.07 5.82 2.73
CA ILE A 125 7.47 4.44 2.39
C ILE A 125 8.51 3.94 3.40
N THR A 126 9.41 4.82 3.82
CA THR A 126 10.45 4.54 4.82
C THR A 126 9.84 3.98 6.11
N GLY A 127 8.91 4.72 6.71
CA GLY A 127 8.23 4.29 7.93
C GLY A 127 7.41 3.01 7.72
N THR A 128 6.68 2.94 6.61
CA THR A 128 5.86 1.78 6.22
C THR A 128 6.69 0.50 6.12
N VAL A 129 7.72 0.50 5.28
CA VAL A 129 8.50 -0.70 4.96
C VAL A 129 9.26 -1.18 6.18
N CYS A 130 9.89 -0.26 6.92
CA CYS A 130 10.60 -0.62 8.16
C CYS A 130 9.65 -1.26 9.18
N TRP A 131 8.46 -0.70 9.36
CA TRP A 131 7.50 -1.21 10.33
C TRP A 131 6.92 -2.57 9.94
N ILE A 132 6.54 -2.76 8.68
CA ILE A 132 6.00 -4.06 8.24
C ILE A 132 7.08 -5.13 8.28
N VAL A 133 8.31 -4.82 7.85
CA VAL A 133 9.44 -5.76 7.96
C VAL A 133 9.70 -6.12 9.44
N LEU A 134 9.74 -5.14 10.34
CA LEU A 134 9.85 -5.39 11.79
C LEU A 134 8.73 -6.28 12.29
N SER A 135 7.49 -6.02 11.86
CA SER A 135 6.32 -6.81 12.23
C SER A 135 6.43 -8.26 11.77
N ILE A 136 6.99 -8.51 10.57
CA ILE A 136 7.30 -9.86 10.07
C ILE A 136 8.41 -10.51 10.92
N VAL A 137 9.46 -9.77 11.30
CA VAL A 137 10.52 -10.30 12.19
C VAL A 137 9.93 -10.72 13.53
N VAL A 138 9.11 -9.86 14.16
CA VAL A 138 8.44 -10.14 15.44
C VAL A 138 7.52 -11.35 15.31
N PHE A 139 6.73 -11.43 14.23
CA PHE A 139 5.86 -12.58 13.96
C PHE A 139 6.65 -13.90 13.97
N TYR A 140 7.76 -13.98 13.22
CA TYR A 140 8.58 -15.19 13.19
C TYR A 140 9.33 -15.44 14.50
N ALA A 141 9.76 -14.39 15.21
CA ALA A 141 10.41 -14.53 16.50
C ALA A 141 9.49 -15.19 17.54
N ILE A 142 8.22 -14.79 17.57
CA ILE A 142 7.21 -15.35 18.47
C ILE A 142 6.82 -16.76 18.02
N LYS A 143 6.58 -16.95 16.72
CA LYS A 143 6.20 -18.25 16.17
C LYS A 143 7.27 -19.32 16.43
N ASP A 144 8.53 -19.00 16.14
CA ASP A 144 9.64 -19.95 16.17
C ASP A 144 10.38 -19.96 17.53
N LYS A 145 9.95 -19.13 18.49
CA LYS A 145 10.59 -18.90 19.81
C LYS A 145 12.08 -18.51 19.73
N LYS A 146 12.53 -18.00 18.59
CA LYS A 146 13.92 -17.58 18.38
C LYS A 146 13.99 -16.42 17.41
N LEU A 147 14.92 -15.52 17.64
CA LEU A 147 15.17 -14.42 16.73
C LEU A 147 16.14 -14.87 15.62
N ASP A 148 15.62 -15.13 14.42
CA ASP A 148 16.47 -15.53 13.28
C ASP A 148 17.30 -14.32 12.81
N ARG A 149 18.64 -14.44 12.92
CA ARG A 149 19.60 -13.41 12.50
C ARG A 149 19.40 -12.95 11.05
N LYS A 150 18.91 -13.83 10.17
CA LYS A 150 18.64 -13.50 8.76
C LYS A 150 17.44 -12.56 8.61
N ASN A 151 16.40 -12.74 9.42
CA ASN A 151 15.25 -11.83 9.48
C ASN A 151 15.70 -10.46 10.03
N ILE A 152 16.50 -10.46 11.10
CA ILE A 152 17.07 -9.22 11.66
C ILE A 152 17.93 -8.49 10.62
N SER A 153 18.78 -9.20 9.86
CA SER A 153 19.65 -8.53 8.87
C SER A 153 18.86 -7.82 7.77
N VAL A 154 17.72 -8.38 7.33
CA VAL A 154 16.83 -7.69 6.38
C VAL A 154 16.24 -6.42 7.01
N PHE A 155 15.77 -6.51 8.26
CA PHE A 155 15.29 -5.34 8.99
C PHE A 155 16.38 -4.28 9.15
N LEU A 156 17.59 -4.66 9.57
CA LEU A 156 18.71 -3.74 9.74
C LEU A 156 19.14 -3.08 8.43
N ALA A 157 19.06 -3.79 7.31
CA ALA A 157 19.28 -3.18 5.99
C ALA A 157 18.22 -2.11 5.70
N CYS A 158 16.93 -2.42 5.87
CA CYS A 158 15.86 -1.43 5.70
C CYS A 158 16.02 -0.25 6.67
N PHE A 159 16.31 -0.50 7.94
CA PHE A 159 16.48 0.53 8.94
C PHE A 159 17.71 1.41 8.66
N GLY A 160 18.83 0.82 8.22
CA GLY A 160 20.00 1.59 7.79
C GLY A 160 19.69 2.50 6.61
N GLY A 161 18.98 2.00 5.59
CA GLY A 161 18.52 2.82 4.46
C GLY A 161 17.57 3.93 4.89
N ALA A 162 16.70 3.66 5.86
CA ALA A 162 15.79 4.64 6.44
C ALA A 162 16.52 5.77 7.17
N LEU A 163 17.57 5.45 7.93
CA LEU A 163 18.40 6.45 8.60
C LEU A 163 19.15 7.33 7.60
N ILE A 164 19.68 6.74 6.52
CA ILE A 164 20.32 7.49 5.42
C ILE A 164 19.30 8.43 4.78
N ASN A 165 18.09 7.95 4.48
CA ASN A 165 17.05 8.78 3.91
C ASN A 165 16.65 9.92 4.85
N ALA A 166 16.41 9.63 6.13
CA ALA A 166 16.06 10.65 7.13
C ALA A 166 17.15 11.73 7.26
N ALA A 167 18.42 11.35 7.19
CA ALA A 167 19.57 12.26 7.24
C ALA A 167 19.88 12.96 5.90
N ALA A 168 19.14 12.69 4.83
CA ALA A 168 19.41 13.28 3.52
C ALA A 168 19.20 14.81 3.55
N PRO A 169 20.12 15.61 2.99
CA PRO A 169 20.04 17.08 2.98
C PRO A 169 18.73 17.63 2.45
N GLY A 170 18.11 16.95 1.47
CA GLY A 170 16.85 17.37 0.87
C GLY A 170 15.69 17.50 1.86
N ASN A 171 15.67 16.69 2.92
CA ASN A 171 14.64 16.81 3.97
C ASN A 171 14.81 18.10 4.77
N PHE A 172 16.05 18.48 5.10
CA PHE A 172 16.35 19.70 5.83
C PHE A 172 16.15 20.97 5.00
N ILE A 173 16.43 20.91 3.69
CA ILE A 173 16.16 22.02 2.78
C ILE A 173 14.64 22.27 2.69
N ARG A 174 13.82 21.21 2.58
CA ARG A 174 12.35 21.33 2.58
C ARG A 174 11.83 21.92 3.89
N LEU A 175 12.37 21.47 5.02
CA LEU A 175 12.07 22.06 6.33
C LEU A 175 12.38 23.57 6.34
N GLY A 176 13.47 24.00 5.71
CA GLY A 176 13.83 25.43 5.62
C GLY A 176 12.88 26.28 4.77
N ILE A 177 12.25 25.68 3.75
CA ILE A 177 11.32 26.37 2.84
C ILE A 177 9.92 26.48 3.45
N GLU A 178 9.45 25.45 4.15
CA GLU A 178 8.08 25.39 4.71
C GLU A 178 7.96 26.02 6.12
N ASN A 179 9.08 26.38 6.76
CA ASN A 179 9.09 26.92 8.13
C ASN A 179 8.73 28.41 8.23
N SER A 180 7.51 28.70 8.67
CA SER A 180 7.20 29.94 9.42
C SER A 180 6.93 29.71 10.92
N SER A 181 6.80 28.45 11.36
CA SER A 181 6.63 28.09 12.78
C SER A 181 7.13 26.68 13.08
N SER A 182 7.84 26.46 14.19
CA SER A 182 8.36 25.14 14.58
C SER A 182 7.21 24.14 14.83
N PHE A 183 7.08 23.13 13.97
CA PHE A 183 6.10 22.05 14.15
C PHE A 183 6.55 21.11 15.27
N GLY A 184 5.91 21.21 16.43
CA GLY A 184 6.32 20.49 17.63
C GLY A 184 6.01 18.98 17.58
N LEU A 185 6.74 18.15 18.34
CA LEU A 185 6.47 16.70 18.42
C LEU A 185 5.01 16.38 18.80
N ALA A 186 4.44 17.13 19.75
CA ALA A 186 3.06 16.95 20.18
C ALA A 186 2.06 17.29 19.06
N GLU A 187 2.34 18.33 18.27
CA GLU A 187 1.54 18.71 17.11
C GLU A 187 1.63 17.67 16.02
N GLY A 188 2.82 17.12 15.76
CA GLY A 188 2.99 16.03 14.80
C GLY A 188 2.26 14.76 15.18
N ILE A 189 2.26 14.37 16.45
CA ILE A 189 1.45 13.23 16.95
C ILE A 189 -0.05 13.53 16.76
N LYS A 190 -0.50 14.72 17.14
CA LYS A 190 -1.90 15.15 17.01
C LYS A 190 -2.35 15.15 15.54
N ALA A 191 -1.54 15.73 14.65
CA ALA A 191 -1.80 15.81 13.22
C ALA A 191 -1.78 14.42 12.57
N THR A 192 -0.86 13.55 12.97
CA THR A 192 -0.81 12.15 12.52
C THR A 192 -2.10 11.41 12.85
N TRP A 193 -2.58 11.57 14.09
CA TRP A 193 -3.84 10.96 14.51
C TRP A 193 -5.04 11.56 13.77
N GLY A 194 -5.02 12.88 13.54
CA GLY A 194 -6.00 13.57 12.71
C GLY A 194 -6.10 12.98 11.31
N TYR A 195 -4.96 12.75 10.66
CA TYR A 195 -4.89 12.11 9.34
C TYR A 195 -5.36 10.66 9.34
N PHE A 196 -5.03 9.89 10.38
CA PHE A 196 -5.51 8.53 10.50
C PHE A 196 -7.04 8.48 10.64
N ILE A 197 -7.63 9.31 11.50
CA ILE A 197 -9.08 9.43 11.64
C ILE A 197 -9.72 9.90 10.34
N TYR A 198 -9.12 10.89 9.67
CA TYR A 198 -9.57 11.37 8.37
C TYR A 198 -9.63 10.24 7.34
N ALA A 199 -8.55 9.44 7.22
CA ALA A 199 -8.49 8.34 6.27
C ALA A 199 -9.50 7.23 6.60
N ILE A 200 -9.73 6.91 7.88
CA ILE A 200 -10.78 5.98 8.31
C ILE A 200 -12.16 6.50 7.90
N ARG A 201 -12.47 7.77 8.20
CA ARG A 201 -13.75 8.37 7.80
C ARG A 201 -13.91 8.38 6.28
N TRP A 202 -12.87 8.74 5.55
CA TRP A 202 -12.88 8.74 4.10
C TRP A 202 -13.16 7.34 3.54
N LEU A 203 -12.49 6.29 4.03
CA LEU A 203 -12.73 4.91 3.59
C LEU A 203 -14.14 4.42 3.92
N PHE A 204 -14.60 4.59 5.16
CA PHE A 204 -15.84 3.94 5.64
C PHE A 204 -17.11 4.76 5.40
N LEU A 205 -17.01 6.09 5.34
CA LEU A 205 -18.16 7.01 5.20
C LEU A 205 -18.27 7.60 3.80
N ASN A 206 -17.14 7.97 3.18
CA ASN A 206 -17.15 8.60 1.85
C ASN A 206 -17.03 7.57 0.72
N LYS A 207 -16.45 6.40 1.01
CA LYS A 207 -16.33 5.26 0.09
C LYS A 207 -17.11 4.07 0.66
N ASN A 208 -17.27 3.02 -0.15
CA ASN A 208 -17.96 1.79 0.26
C ASN A 208 -17.03 0.75 0.89
N TYR A 209 -15.95 1.18 1.57
CA TYR A 209 -14.99 0.24 2.19
C TYR A 209 -15.64 -0.65 3.26
N SER A 210 -16.71 -0.19 3.90
CA SER A 210 -17.53 -1.00 4.82
C SER A 210 -17.99 -2.32 4.18
N CYS A 211 -18.32 -2.31 2.89
CA CYS A 211 -18.69 -3.51 2.15
C CYS A 211 -17.49 -4.44 1.93
N VAL A 212 -16.34 -3.88 1.56
CA VAL A 212 -15.08 -4.63 1.38
C VAL A 212 -14.66 -5.28 2.70
N PHE A 213 -14.65 -4.50 3.79
CA PHE A 213 -14.30 -4.97 5.13
C PHE A 213 -15.21 -6.11 5.59
N LEU A 214 -16.52 -5.98 5.42
CA LEU A 214 -17.46 -7.04 5.79
C LEU A 214 -17.35 -8.28 4.88
N ALA A 215 -17.12 -8.10 3.58
CA ALA A 215 -16.85 -9.21 2.66
C ALA A 215 -15.59 -10.00 3.05
N LEU A 216 -14.55 -9.31 3.53
CA LEU A 216 -13.35 -9.95 4.08
C LEU A 216 -13.64 -10.66 5.42
N ILE A 217 -14.48 -10.12 6.30
CA ILE A 217 -14.95 -10.83 7.50
C ILE A 217 -15.66 -12.13 7.11
N ILE A 218 -16.61 -12.07 6.15
CA ILE A 218 -17.34 -13.25 5.67
C ILE A 218 -16.37 -14.28 5.08
N THR A 219 -15.41 -13.83 4.27
CA THR A 219 -14.40 -14.71 3.68
C THR A 219 -13.56 -15.37 4.77
N GLY A 220 -13.10 -14.59 5.75
CA GLY A 220 -12.38 -15.09 6.92
C GLY A 220 -13.18 -16.14 7.68
N PHE A 221 -14.46 -15.87 7.88
CA PHE A 221 -15.41 -16.74 8.59
C PHE A 221 -15.58 -18.10 7.91
N VAL A 222 -15.76 -18.11 6.59
CA VAL A 222 -16.01 -19.33 5.82
C VAL A 222 -14.73 -20.15 5.63
N VAL A 223 -13.62 -19.48 5.30
CA VAL A 223 -12.38 -20.14 4.86
C VAL A 223 -11.59 -20.70 6.04
N PHE A 224 -11.32 -19.86 7.05
CA PHE A 224 -10.49 -20.28 8.18
C PHE A 224 -11.23 -21.23 9.13
N GLY A 225 -12.56 -21.16 9.18
CA GLY A 225 -13.39 -22.13 9.90
C GLY A 225 -13.22 -23.55 9.36
N ARG A 226 -13.29 -23.72 8.04
CA ARG A 226 -13.16 -25.04 7.39
C ARG A 226 -11.73 -25.58 7.45
N ASP A 227 -10.76 -24.77 7.07
CA ASP A 227 -9.36 -25.23 6.93
C ASP A 227 -8.74 -25.64 8.28
N ARG A 228 -9.12 -25.00 9.40
CA ARG A 228 -8.67 -25.39 10.75
C ARG A 228 -9.35 -26.67 11.26
N ILE A 229 -10.64 -26.86 10.97
CA ILE A 229 -11.37 -28.08 11.37
C ILE A 229 -10.78 -29.29 10.64
N GLU A 230 -10.51 -29.19 9.35
CA GLU A 230 -9.86 -30.26 8.57
C GLU A 230 -8.44 -30.57 9.04
N ALA A 231 -7.67 -29.54 9.41
CA ALA A 231 -6.33 -29.73 9.97
C ALA A 231 -6.41 -30.51 11.30
N THR A 232 -7.33 -30.14 12.19
CA THR A 232 -7.52 -30.78 13.50
C THR A 232 -8.07 -32.21 13.36
N ALA A 233 -8.88 -32.48 12.33
CA ALA A 233 -9.41 -33.82 12.05
C ALA A 233 -8.34 -34.77 11.49
N LYS A 234 -7.41 -34.27 10.67
CA LYS A 234 -6.27 -35.07 10.15
C LYS A 234 -5.17 -35.31 11.20
N ASP A 235 -5.07 -34.44 12.21
CA ASP A 235 -4.09 -34.56 13.31
C ASP A 235 -4.49 -35.59 14.38
N LYS A 236 -5.67 -36.22 14.27
CA LYS A 236 -6.06 -37.39 15.08
C LYS A 236 -5.34 -38.68 14.69
N ARG A 237 -4.29 -38.64 13.86
CA ARG A 237 -3.38 -39.77 13.70
C ARG A 237 -2.60 -39.95 15.00
N PRO A 238 -2.33 -41.19 15.45
CA PRO A 238 -1.60 -41.46 16.68
C PRO A 238 -0.12 -41.16 16.46
N HIS A 239 0.25 -39.88 16.42
CA HIS A 239 1.64 -39.47 16.56
C HIS A 239 1.84 -39.07 18.02
N GLY A 240 2.61 -39.88 18.75
CA GLY A 240 2.98 -39.68 20.15
C GLY A 240 3.93 -38.49 20.39
N ALA A 241 3.66 -37.33 19.80
CA ALA A 241 4.41 -36.10 20.01
C ALA A 241 3.53 -35.11 20.79
N ALA A 242 3.87 -34.87 22.06
CA ALA A 242 3.17 -33.96 22.97
C ALA A 242 3.19 -32.47 22.53
N ASP A 243 3.83 -32.13 21.40
CA ASP A 243 4.17 -30.75 21.00
C ASP A 243 3.24 -30.12 19.94
N ALA A 244 2.42 -30.89 19.23
CA ALA A 244 1.53 -30.38 18.17
C ALA A 244 0.49 -29.32 18.63
N PRO A 245 -0.13 -29.44 19.83
CA PRO A 245 -1.07 -28.43 20.33
C PRO A 245 -0.41 -27.06 20.61
N GLU A 246 0.89 -27.04 20.88
CA GLU A 246 1.60 -25.79 21.17
C GLU A 246 1.88 -24.97 19.92
N GLU A 247 2.21 -25.60 18.79
CA GLU A 247 2.56 -24.86 17.55
C GLU A 247 1.38 -24.02 17.04
N GLY A 248 0.17 -24.58 17.02
CA GLY A 248 -1.04 -23.87 16.60
C GLY A 248 -1.38 -22.68 17.51
N LYS A 249 -1.18 -22.81 18.82
CA LYS A 249 -1.34 -21.71 19.79
C LYS A 249 -0.30 -20.62 19.57
N ARG A 250 0.96 -20.98 19.32
CA ARG A 250 2.04 -20.02 19.04
C ARG A 250 1.78 -19.24 17.76
N PHE A 251 1.36 -19.91 16.68
CA PHE A 251 1.00 -19.25 15.42
C PHE A 251 -0.13 -18.25 15.62
N THR A 252 -1.19 -18.65 16.34
CA THR A 252 -2.35 -17.78 16.60
C THR A 252 -1.94 -16.56 17.43
N ARG A 253 -1.10 -16.73 18.45
CA ARG A 253 -0.54 -15.63 19.24
C ARG A 253 0.31 -14.69 18.39
N ALA A 254 1.22 -15.24 17.57
CA ALA A 254 2.06 -14.46 16.68
C ALA A 254 1.22 -13.65 15.68
N TYR A 255 0.18 -14.27 15.09
CA TYR A 255 -0.72 -13.61 14.16
C TYR A 255 -1.56 -12.52 14.83
N ALA A 256 -2.07 -12.74 16.05
CA ALA A 256 -2.78 -11.72 16.80
C ALA A 256 -1.90 -10.48 17.07
N ILE A 257 -0.64 -10.70 17.48
CA ILE A 257 0.32 -9.62 17.71
C ILE A 257 0.65 -8.90 16.39
N LEU A 258 0.86 -9.64 15.30
CA LEU A 258 1.04 -9.07 13.97
C LEU A 258 -0.14 -8.17 13.58
N SER A 259 -1.38 -8.64 13.77
CA SER A 259 -2.59 -7.85 13.47
C SER A 259 -2.62 -6.54 14.25
N VAL A 260 -2.27 -6.55 15.53
CA VAL A 260 -2.20 -5.32 16.36
C VAL A 260 -1.09 -4.39 15.85
N MET A 261 0.10 -4.92 15.54
CA MET A 261 1.19 -4.11 14.98
C MET A 261 0.79 -3.49 13.64
N LEU A 262 0.10 -4.23 12.77
CA LEU A 262 -0.35 -3.72 11.47
C LEU A 262 -1.34 -2.56 11.61
N LEU A 263 -2.18 -2.52 12.66
CA LEU A 263 -3.06 -1.38 12.91
C LEU A 263 -2.31 -0.08 13.24
N PHE A 264 -1.04 -0.18 13.65
CA PHE A 264 -0.19 0.99 13.86
C PHE A 264 0.53 1.46 12.58
N THR A 265 0.46 0.70 11.48
CA THR A 265 1.10 1.06 10.20
C THR A 265 0.70 2.46 9.70
N PRO A 266 -0.60 2.86 9.71
CA PRO A 266 -1.00 4.21 9.30
C PRO A 266 -0.25 5.32 10.06
N PHE A 267 -0.03 5.13 11.36
CA PHE A 267 0.68 6.09 12.19
C PHE A 267 2.14 6.27 11.75
N VAL A 268 2.87 5.16 11.58
CA VAL A 268 4.28 5.19 11.15
C VAL A 268 4.45 5.57 9.68
N THR A 269 3.40 5.48 8.86
CA THR A 269 3.40 6.01 7.48
C THR A 269 3.26 7.53 7.47
N VAL A 270 2.37 8.09 8.30
CA VAL A 270 2.04 9.52 8.31
C VAL A 270 3.03 10.33 9.14
N PHE A 271 3.40 9.84 10.32
CA PHE A 271 4.21 10.59 11.28
C PHE A 271 5.54 11.09 10.71
N PRO A 272 6.35 10.26 10.01
CA PRO A 272 7.61 10.73 9.42
C PRO A 272 7.40 11.80 8.34
N VAL A 273 6.27 11.78 7.63
CA VAL A 273 5.95 12.79 6.61
C VAL A 273 5.67 14.13 7.27
N LEU A 274 4.75 14.17 8.23
CA LEU A 274 4.35 15.43 8.88
C LEU A 274 5.50 16.04 9.68
N MET A 275 6.24 15.21 10.44
CA MET A 275 7.39 15.69 11.20
C MET A 275 8.58 16.04 10.30
N GLY A 276 8.86 15.21 9.30
CA GLY A 276 10.03 15.39 8.44
C GLY A 276 9.90 16.56 7.46
N TYR A 277 8.67 16.97 7.13
CA TYR A 277 8.41 18.13 6.29
C TYR A 277 7.93 19.35 7.11
N SER A 278 7.61 19.19 8.40
CA SER A 278 7.03 20.25 9.24
C SER A 278 5.76 20.87 8.67
N VAL A 279 4.93 20.05 8.01
CA VAL A 279 3.62 20.47 7.49
C VAL A 279 2.49 19.75 8.19
N GLY A 280 1.40 20.49 8.40
CA GLY A 280 0.13 19.96 8.88
C GLY A 280 -0.69 19.23 7.81
N TRP A 281 -0.13 19.00 6.60
CA TRP A 281 -0.83 18.36 5.49
C TRP A 281 -0.05 17.22 4.81
N MET A 282 -0.76 16.33 4.13
CA MET A 282 -0.18 15.17 3.42
C MET A 282 -0.50 15.24 1.91
N PRO A 283 0.51 15.24 1.03
CA PRO A 283 0.28 15.22 -0.42
C PRO A 283 -0.48 13.97 -0.89
N ASN A 284 -1.17 14.05 -2.04
CA ASN A 284 -1.99 12.94 -2.58
C ASN A 284 -1.17 11.64 -2.75
N ARG A 285 0.05 11.72 -3.28
CA ARG A 285 0.99 10.58 -3.38
C ARG A 285 1.34 9.93 -2.04
N CYS A 286 1.38 10.69 -0.95
CA CYS A 286 1.60 10.17 0.39
C CYS A 286 0.30 9.52 0.91
N PHE A 287 -0.86 10.14 0.64
CA PHE A 287 -2.17 9.59 0.97
C PHE A 287 -2.44 8.25 0.25
N TYR A 288 -1.97 8.07 -0.98
CA TYR A 288 -1.97 6.76 -1.66
C TYR A 288 -1.30 5.67 -0.82
N ILE A 289 -0.07 5.92 -0.34
CA ILE A 289 0.66 4.95 0.49
C ILE A 289 -0.13 4.65 1.77
N LEU A 290 -0.73 5.66 2.40
CA LEU A 290 -1.60 5.50 3.56
C LEU A 290 -2.79 4.57 3.25
N ILE A 291 -3.49 4.75 2.12
CA ILE A 291 -4.61 3.89 1.75
C ILE A 291 -4.17 2.45 1.49
N VAL A 292 -3.05 2.23 0.80
CA VAL A 292 -2.51 0.87 0.55
C VAL A 292 -2.20 0.16 1.88
N VAL A 293 -1.55 0.82 2.83
CA VAL A 293 -1.21 0.19 4.11
C VAL A 293 -2.42 0.00 5.01
N MET A 294 -3.40 0.91 4.95
CA MET A 294 -4.66 0.76 5.65
C MET A 294 -5.42 -0.44 5.11
N ASP A 295 -5.43 -0.66 3.80
CA ASP A 295 -6.09 -1.83 3.21
C ASP A 295 -5.42 -3.13 3.66
N ILE A 296 -4.09 -3.19 3.69
CA ILE A 296 -3.35 -4.34 4.24
C ILE A 296 -3.71 -4.56 5.72
N ALA A 297 -3.70 -3.51 6.54
CA ALA A 297 -3.93 -3.61 7.97
C ALA A 297 -5.38 -3.98 8.32
N LEU A 298 -6.35 -3.28 7.74
CA LEU A 298 -7.78 -3.48 7.96
C LEU A 298 -8.27 -4.77 7.29
N GLY A 299 -7.77 -5.11 6.11
CA GLY A 299 -8.08 -6.37 5.45
C GLY A 299 -7.57 -7.57 6.26
N ASN A 300 -6.35 -7.49 6.80
CA ASN A 300 -5.82 -8.50 7.73
C ASN A 300 -6.68 -8.59 9.00
N LEU A 301 -7.08 -7.45 9.58
CA LEU A 301 -7.98 -7.42 10.75
C LEU A 301 -9.34 -8.07 10.43
N ALA A 302 -9.96 -7.73 9.30
CA ALA A 302 -11.24 -8.28 8.87
C ALA A 302 -11.18 -9.81 8.75
N LEU A 303 -10.15 -10.34 8.07
CA LEU A 303 -9.93 -11.78 7.95
C LEU A 303 -9.72 -12.43 9.32
N ALA A 304 -8.96 -11.79 10.22
CA ALA A 304 -8.71 -12.28 11.57
C ALA A 304 -10.01 -12.33 12.41
N VAL A 305 -10.83 -11.27 12.35
CA VAL A 305 -12.13 -11.21 13.03
C VAL A 305 -13.06 -12.30 12.51
N GLY A 306 -13.16 -12.46 11.18
CA GLY A 306 -13.93 -13.53 10.57
C GLY A 306 -13.50 -14.92 11.05
N ALA A 307 -12.19 -15.18 11.05
CA ALA A 307 -11.64 -16.44 11.54
C ALA A 307 -11.96 -16.69 13.02
N LEU A 308 -11.80 -15.68 13.87
CA LEU A 308 -12.11 -15.76 15.31
C LEU A 308 -13.60 -16.02 15.57
N LEU A 309 -14.50 -15.34 14.85
CA LEU A 309 -15.94 -15.58 14.93
C LEU A 309 -16.27 -17.03 14.58
N SER A 310 -15.66 -17.58 13.52
CA SER A 310 -15.89 -18.96 13.11
C SER A 310 -15.39 -19.97 14.14
N GLU A 311 -14.28 -19.68 14.82
CA GLU A 311 -13.72 -20.55 15.87
C GLU A 311 -14.53 -20.54 17.16
N LYS A 312 -15.07 -19.37 17.55
CA LYS A 312 -15.79 -19.21 18.82
C LYS A 312 -17.25 -19.68 18.76
N LEU A 313 -17.85 -19.74 17.58
CA LEU A 313 -19.24 -20.14 17.42
C LEU A 313 -19.42 -21.66 17.36
N LYS A 314 -20.46 -22.13 18.04
CA LYS A 314 -20.96 -23.51 17.90
C LYS A 314 -21.43 -23.76 16.46
N GLU A 315 -21.32 -25.00 15.99
CA GLU A 315 -21.63 -25.36 14.60
C GLU A 315 -23.05 -24.97 14.17
N ASN A 316 -24.04 -25.16 15.05
CA ASN A 316 -25.43 -24.76 14.81
C ASN A 316 -25.63 -23.23 14.71
N ALA A 317 -24.75 -22.42 15.31
CA ALA A 317 -24.82 -20.96 15.26
C ALA A 317 -24.12 -20.36 14.02
N LYS A 318 -23.25 -21.12 13.33
CA LYS A 318 -22.47 -20.60 12.21
C LYS A 318 -23.33 -20.20 11.00
N LYS A 319 -24.31 -21.02 10.64
CA LYS A 319 -25.19 -20.76 9.49
C LYS A 319 -26.06 -19.50 9.70
N PRO A 320 -26.77 -19.33 10.84
CA PRO A 320 -27.48 -18.08 11.14
C PRO A 320 -26.58 -16.85 11.12
N VAL A 321 -25.38 -16.91 11.71
CA VAL A 321 -24.44 -15.78 11.70
C VAL A 321 -23.98 -15.44 10.29
N LEU A 322 -23.67 -16.43 9.45
CA LEU A 322 -23.30 -16.20 8.05
C LEU A 322 -24.43 -15.52 7.27
N ILE A 323 -25.68 -15.94 7.47
CA ILE A 323 -26.86 -15.32 6.86
C ILE A 323 -26.98 -13.86 7.34
N GLY A 324 -26.82 -13.61 8.63
CA GLY A 324 -26.84 -12.25 9.21
C GLY A 324 -25.75 -11.35 8.63
N LEU A 325 -24.52 -11.85 8.50
CA LEU A 325 -23.41 -11.10 7.88
C LEU A 325 -23.69 -10.81 6.40
N ALA A 326 -24.22 -11.78 5.66
CA ALA A 326 -24.59 -11.57 4.25
C ALA A 326 -25.72 -10.54 4.10
N ALA A 327 -26.75 -10.60 4.95
CA ALA A 327 -27.83 -9.61 4.97
C ALA A 327 -27.29 -8.22 5.32
N MET A 328 -26.38 -8.11 6.30
CA MET A 328 -25.72 -6.85 6.65
C MET A 328 -24.88 -6.30 5.50
N LEU A 329 -24.21 -7.15 4.72
CA LEU A 329 -23.47 -6.73 3.53
C LEU A 329 -24.38 -6.12 2.47
N ILE A 330 -25.53 -6.76 2.21
CA ILE A 330 -26.54 -6.23 1.28
C ILE A 330 -27.09 -4.90 1.81
N LEU A 331 -27.41 -4.81 3.10
CA LEU A 331 -27.89 -3.57 3.72
C LEU A 331 -26.87 -2.44 3.62
N LEU A 332 -25.58 -2.71 3.89
CA LEU A 332 -24.51 -1.72 3.73
C LEU A 332 -24.35 -1.29 2.28
N PHE A 333 -24.50 -2.21 1.33
CA PHE A 333 -24.44 -1.89 -0.10
C PHE A 333 -25.63 -1.04 -0.57
N ILE A 334 -26.81 -1.20 0.03
CA ILE A 334 -27.99 -0.38 -0.27
C ILE A 334 -27.91 0.98 0.43
N ALA A 335 -27.45 1.00 1.69
CA ALA A 335 -27.42 2.19 2.51
C ALA A 335 -26.22 3.12 2.22
N THR A 336 -25.19 2.63 1.52
CA THR A 336 -24.05 3.47 1.16
C THR A 336 -24.50 4.57 0.19
N PRO A 337 -24.14 5.85 0.44
CA PRO A 337 -24.39 6.92 -0.52
C PRO A 337 -23.50 6.80 -1.77
N PHE A 338 -22.54 5.87 -1.76
CA PHE A 338 -21.58 5.69 -2.84
C PHE A 338 -22.21 5.04 -4.07
N ASN A 339 -22.26 5.75 -5.19
CA ASN A 339 -22.76 5.24 -6.47
C ASN A 339 -21.64 4.50 -7.22
N ILE A 340 -21.96 3.39 -7.90
CA ILE A 340 -20.99 2.67 -8.76
C ILE A 340 -20.31 3.59 -9.78
N ARG A 341 -21.03 4.60 -10.30
CA ARG A 341 -20.49 5.61 -11.24
C ARG A 341 -19.42 6.51 -10.60
N GLU A 342 -19.31 6.53 -9.28
CA GLU A 342 -18.26 7.26 -8.58
C GLU A 342 -16.90 6.55 -8.62
N TYR A 343 -16.84 5.28 -9.06
CA TYR A 343 -15.57 4.59 -9.21
C TYR A 343 -14.69 5.24 -10.27
N ILE A 344 -13.43 5.43 -9.91
CA ILE A 344 -12.52 6.20 -10.72
C ILE A 344 -12.28 5.58 -12.10
N PHE A 345 -12.16 4.25 -12.20
CA PHE A 345 -11.95 3.60 -13.48
C PHE A 345 -13.14 3.79 -14.44
N LEU A 346 -14.38 3.89 -13.92
CA LEU A 346 -15.55 4.19 -14.76
C LEU A 346 -15.59 5.66 -15.17
N LYS A 347 -15.18 6.57 -14.28
CA LYS A 347 -15.03 7.98 -14.64
C LYS A 347 -13.98 8.14 -15.73
N MET A 348 -12.80 7.57 -15.55
CA MET A 348 -11.71 7.65 -16.52
C MET A 348 -12.07 7.00 -17.86
N ASP A 349 -12.76 5.85 -17.85
CA ASP A 349 -13.26 5.21 -19.08
C ASP A 349 -14.23 6.13 -19.82
N LYS A 350 -15.19 6.72 -19.11
CA LYS A 350 -16.12 7.71 -19.68
C LYS A 350 -15.38 8.90 -20.29
N GLN A 351 -14.41 9.48 -19.59
CA GLN A 351 -13.62 10.63 -20.04
C GLN A 351 -12.76 10.28 -21.26
N LEU A 352 -12.20 9.06 -21.30
CA LEU A 352 -11.44 8.56 -22.43
C LEU A 352 -12.31 8.37 -23.68
N VAL A 353 -13.53 7.84 -23.51
CA VAL A 353 -14.51 7.64 -24.60
C VAL A 353 -15.04 8.98 -25.11
N MET A 354 -15.25 9.95 -24.21
CA MET A 354 -15.69 11.30 -24.56
C MET A 354 -14.60 12.14 -25.24
N GLY A 355 -13.35 11.68 -25.22
CA GLY A 355 -12.23 12.40 -25.82
C GLY A 355 -11.63 13.50 -24.93
N GLU A 356 -12.05 13.62 -23.66
CA GLU A 356 -11.63 14.70 -22.76
C GLU A 356 -10.11 14.70 -22.55
N PHE A 357 -9.49 13.53 -22.37
CA PHE A 357 -8.03 13.43 -22.20
C PHE A 357 -7.27 13.81 -23.47
N GLN A 358 -7.81 13.43 -24.63
CA GLN A 358 -7.22 13.68 -25.94
C GLN A 358 -7.31 15.16 -26.28
N GLU A 359 -8.45 15.79 -26.01
CA GLU A 359 -8.66 17.23 -26.18
C GLU A 359 -7.72 18.02 -25.27
N ASN A 360 -7.67 17.71 -23.97
CA ASN A 360 -6.75 18.37 -23.04
C ASN A 360 -5.28 18.18 -23.45
N TYR A 361 -4.88 16.98 -23.89
CA TYR A 361 -3.52 16.74 -24.41
C TYR A 361 -3.22 17.60 -25.64
N ASN A 362 -4.12 17.64 -26.61
CA ASN A 362 -3.94 18.43 -27.83
C ASN A 362 -3.86 19.93 -27.48
N ASN A 363 -4.78 20.44 -26.67
CA ASN A 363 -4.78 21.85 -26.23
C ASN A 363 -3.50 22.21 -25.49
N THR A 364 -3.06 21.35 -24.56
CA THR A 364 -1.80 21.56 -23.82
C THR A 364 -0.61 21.53 -24.76
N LYS A 365 -0.57 20.57 -25.69
CA LYS A 365 0.52 20.42 -26.65
C LYS A 365 0.58 21.62 -27.59
N ASP A 366 -0.54 22.05 -28.17
CA ASP A 366 -0.61 23.17 -29.10
C ASP A 366 -0.16 24.47 -28.43
N MET A 367 -0.53 24.68 -27.16
CA MET A 367 -0.02 25.79 -26.35
C MET A 367 1.49 25.71 -26.14
N LEU A 368 2.02 24.56 -25.70
CA LEU A 368 3.46 24.39 -25.45
C LEU A 368 4.30 24.52 -26.72
N ASP A 369 3.79 24.01 -27.85
CA ASP A 369 4.42 24.15 -29.17
C ASP A 369 4.45 25.63 -29.59
N GLY A 370 3.41 26.40 -29.26
CA GLY A 370 3.35 27.85 -29.53
C GLY A 370 4.38 28.67 -28.76
N PHE A 371 4.91 28.19 -27.63
CA PHE A 371 5.96 28.90 -26.89
C PHE A 371 7.29 28.97 -27.66
N ALA A 372 7.55 28.03 -28.56
CA ALA A 372 8.77 28.05 -29.37
C ALA A 372 8.84 29.28 -30.29
N ASP A 373 7.69 29.81 -30.71
CA ASP A 373 7.59 30.99 -31.58
C ASP A 373 7.62 32.32 -30.79
N MET A 374 7.67 32.27 -29.45
CA MET A 374 7.60 33.44 -28.55
C MET A 374 8.91 33.66 -27.77
N GLU A 375 10.05 33.19 -28.31
CA GLU A 375 11.34 33.28 -27.63
C GLU A 375 11.70 34.73 -27.25
N GLY A 376 12.04 34.95 -25.98
CA GLY A 376 12.38 36.26 -25.43
C GLY A 376 11.18 37.15 -25.07
N GLU A 377 9.95 36.68 -25.25
CA GLU A 377 8.73 37.44 -24.93
C GLU A 377 8.23 37.18 -23.49
N ASP A 378 7.44 38.13 -22.97
CA ASP A 378 6.65 37.95 -21.76
C ASP A 378 5.30 37.34 -22.16
N VAL A 379 5.04 36.10 -21.74
CA VAL A 379 3.88 35.32 -22.22
C VAL A 379 2.80 35.25 -21.14
N GLU A 380 1.58 35.60 -21.53
CA GLU A 380 0.39 35.44 -20.69
C GLU A 380 -0.46 34.30 -21.26
N VAL A 381 -0.80 33.33 -20.42
CA VAL A 381 -1.65 32.20 -20.82
C VAL A 381 -2.85 32.06 -19.90
N ASP A 382 -3.98 31.69 -20.49
CA ASP A 382 -5.19 31.32 -19.76
C ASP A 382 -5.23 29.79 -19.65
N VAL A 383 -4.61 29.27 -18.60
CA VAL A 383 -4.60 27.83 -18.28
C VAL A 383 -5.22 27.59 -16.91
N PRO A 384 -5.64 26.36 -16.58
CA PRO A 384 -5.99 26.03 -15.21
C PRO A 384 -4.90 26.45 -14.22
N THR A 385 -5.27 27.18 -13.16
CA THR A 385 -4.39 27.55 -12.03
C THR A 385 -4.07 26.35 -11.14
N HIS A 386 -4.96 25.35 -11.18
CA HIS A 386 -4.82 24.07 -10.52
C HIS A 386 -5.08 22.92 -11.50
N PRO A 387 -4.48 21.73 -11.27
CA PRO A 387 -4.76 20.55 -12.08
C PRO A 387 -6.21 20.06 -11.83
N GLU A 388 -7.21 20.78 -12.35
CA GLU A 388 -8.63 20.50 -12.10
C GLU A 388 -9.50 20.42 -13.36
N GLU A 389 -9.01 20.79 -14.55
CA GLU A 389 -9.83 20.67 -15.78
C GLU A 389 -10.34 19.23 -15.97
N ILE A 390 -9.52 18.24 -15.58
CA ILE A 390 -9.93 16.86 -15.53
C ILE A 390 -9.63 16.28 -14.15
N ARG A 391 -10.61 16.32 -13.25
CA ARG A 391 -10.51 15.87 -11.84
C ARG A 391 -9.80 14.52 -11.58
N ASN A 392 -9.77 13.63 -12.57
CA ASN A 392 -9.20 12.28 -12.46
C ASN A 392 -7.86 12.13 -13.21
N PHE A 393 -7.32 13.22 -13.71
CA PHE A 393 -6.07 13.28 -14.46
C PHE A 393 -5.25 14.50 -14.05
N TYR A 394 -3.93 14.35 -14.05
CA TYR A 394 -3.04 15.44 -13.69
C TYR A 394 -2.85 16.36 -14.90
N CYS A 395 -3.44 17.54 -14.88
CA CYS A 395 -3.32 18.53 -15.95
C CYS A 395 -2.06 19.40 -15.79
N PHE A 396 -1.57 19.94 -16.91
CA PHE A 396 -0.61 21.03 -16.90
C PHE A 396 -1.28 22.26 -16.26
N TYR A 397 -0.53 23.00 -15.44
CA TYR A 397 -0.99 24.24 -14.81
C TYR A 397 0.17 25.22 -14.72
N LEU A 398 -0.13 26.50 -14.56
CA LEU A 398 0.82 27.57 -14.24
C LEU A 398 0.28 28.37 -13.06
N THR A 399 1.19 28.97 -12.30
CA THR A 399 0.79 29.81 -11.16
C THR A 399 0.44 31.21 -11.62
N GLU A 400 -0.46 31.88 -10.89
CA GLU A 400 -0.74 33.30 -11.08
C GLU A 400 0.45 34.20 -10.68
N ASP A 401 1.33 33.71 -9.79
CA ASP A 401 2.53 34.44 -9.37
C ASP A 401 3.63 34.33 -10.46
N PRO A 402 3.98 35.44 -11.16
CA PRO A 402 5.03 35.44 -12.17
C PRO A 402 6.42 35.23 -11.55
N THR A 403 6.55 35.39 -10.23
CA THR A 403 7.80 35.18 -9.50
C THR A 403 7.94 33.76 -8.97
N SER A 404 6.96 32.88 -9.20
CA SER A 404 7.07 31.49 -8.77
C SER A 404 8.23 30.80 -9.50
N ASP A 405 8.95 29.94 -8.77
CA ASP A 405 10.06 29.18 -9.36
C ASP A 405 9.58 28.24 -10.46
N PHE A 406 8.34 27.76 -10.37
CA PHE A 406 7.72 26.92 -11.40
C PHE A 406 7.57 27.69 -12.73
N ASN A 407 7.01 28.89 -12.71
CA ASN A 407 6.85 29.70 -13.91
C ASN A 407 8.21 30.10 -14.50
N LYS A 408 9.20 30.44 -13.65
CA LYS A 408 10.57 30.73 -14.09
C LYS A 408 11.23 29.53 -14.77
N ASP A 409 11.06 28.33 -14.22
CA ASP A 409 11.62 27.11 -14.79
C ASP A 409 10.99 26.78 -16.16
N ILE A 410 9.67 26.95 -16.29
CA ILE A 410 8.96 26.82 -17.58
C ILE A 410 9.47 27.88 -18.56
N ALA A 411 9.48 29.16 -18.19
CA ALA A 411 9.95 30.24 -19.06
C ALA A 411 11.38 29.96 -19.56
N LYS A 412 12.27 29.55 -18.65
CA LYS A 412 13.64 29.17 -18.99
C LYS A 412 13.72 27.96 -19.93
N ALA A 413 12.88 26.94 -19.72
CA ALA A 413 12.86 25.74 -20.56
C ALA A 413 12.46 26.04 -22.01
N TYR A 414 11.63 27.06 -22.22
CA TYR A 414 11.12 27.47 -23.54
C TYR A 414 11.75 28.77 -24.08
N GLY A 415 12.77 29.33 -23.40
CA GLY A 415 13.44 30.56 -23.84
C GLY A 415 12.60 31.84 -23.69
N LEU A 416 11.54 31.81 -22.90
CA LEU A 416 10.67 32.96 -22.63
C LEU A 416 11.31 33.89 -21.59
N LYS A 417 10.97 35.18 -21.65
CA LYS A 417 11.41 36.16 -20.64
C LYS A 417 10.63 36.02 -19.34
N SER A 418 9.31 35.79 -19.44
CA SER A 418 8.47 35.40 -18.32
C SER A 418 7.23 34.66 -18.83
N ILE A 419 6.57 33.92 -17.95
CA ILE A 419 5.26 33.32 -18.23
C ILE A 419 4.37 33.46 -17.00
N VAL A 420 3.11 33.81 -17.20
CA VAL A 420 2.14 33.94 -16.11
C VAL A 420 0.78 33.42 -16.51
N ASN A 421 0.08 32.82 -15.55
CA ASN A 421 -1.31 32.45 -15.73
C ASN A 421 -2.22 33.65 -15.45
N THR A 422 -3.09 34.00 -16.41
CA THR A 422 -4.05 35.10 -16.27
C THR A 422 -5.43 34.65 -15.79
N ARG A 423 -5.70 33.32 -15.79
CA ARG A 423 -6.92 32.77 -15.21
C ARG A 423 -6.90 33.06 -13.70
N LYS A 424 -7.92 33.77 -13.22
CA LYS A 424 -8.13 33.98 -11.79
C LYS A 424 -8.92 32.81 -11.24
N GLU A 425 -8.54 32.31 -10.07
CA GLU A 425 -9.41 31.39 -9.32
C GLU A 425 -10.73 32.08 -8.93
N ASP A 426 -11.85 31.52 -9.38
CA ASP A 426 -13.21 31.94 -9.00
C ASP A 426 -13.61 31.44 -7.60
#